data_AF-A0A936DC40-F1
#
_entry.id   AF-A0A936DC40-F1
#
_cell.length_a   1.000
_cell.length_b   1.000
_cell.length_c   1.000
_cell.angle_alpha   90.00
_cell.angle_beta   90.00
_cell.angle_gamma   90.00
#
_symmetry.space_group_name_H-M   'P 1'
#
loop_
_entity.id
_entity.type
_entity.pdbx_description
1 polymer ?
#
loop_
_entity_poly.entity_id
_entity_poly.type
_entity_poly.pdbx_seq_one_letter_code
_entity_poly.pdbx_strand_id
1 'polypeptide(L)'
;MRRAFVFHAGPDFKGSCDAVVRYLQAEKFSCQTFDVGDARKDPQPWIDAYPNLMTRVDVIVCLAHGGWDGPLVFGGAPLQARNLSPQIARGYSNMAWPAVCAWFRNMLTAGGVAVIHACHSAGSNQYETAQYDHADRWVQELSEDARITTVGVEGTTSSGIGSQSVALLKHVLRGTSPPQATRVYLPGGQRVARWSGWLNQGKR
;
A
#
# COMPACT_ATOMS: atom_id res chain seq x y z
N MET A 1 22.87 3.11 -0.52
CA MET A 1 22.04 2.25 -1.41
C MET A 1 20.60 2.36 -0.94
N ARG A 2 19.63 2.55 -1.84
CA ARG A 2 18.22 2.65 -1.47
C ARG A 2 17.64 1.27 -1.14
N ARG A 3 16.67 1.20 -0.25
CA ARG A 3 16.07 -0.05 0.24
C ARG A 3 14.56 -0.05 0.03
N ALA A 4 14.02 -1.21 -0.29
CA ALA A 4 12.59 -1.40 -0.45
C ALA A 4 12.11 -2.66 0.27
N PHE A 5 10.96 -2.55 0.92
CA PHE A 5 10.19 -3.72 1.36
C PHE A 5 9.00 -3.94 0.42
N VAL A 6 8.78 -5.19 0.06
CA VAL A 6 7.68 -5.61 -0.82
C VAL A 6 6.88 -6.70 -0.10
N PHE A 7 5.70 -6.34 0.37
CA PHE A 7 4.74 -7.24 0.99
C PHE A 7 3.80 -7.79 -0.08
N HIS A 8 3.56 -9.09 -0.10
CA HIS A 8 2.62 -9.71 -1.02
C HIS A 8 1.68 -10.70 -0.32
N ALA A 9 0.39 -10.71 -0.68
CA ALA A 9 -0.61 -11.56 -0.05
C ALA A 9 -0.68 -12.96 -0.70
N GLY A 10 0.16 -13.90 -0.26
CA GLY A 10 0.10 -15.28 -0.72
C GLY A 10 0.47 -15.47 -2.20
N PRO A 11 0.12 -16.64 -2.78
CA PRO A 11 0.56 -17.04 -4.12
C PRO A 11 -0.03 -16.17 -5.24
N ASP A 12 -1.24 -15.62 -5.06
CA ASP A 12 -1.93 -14.81 -6.07
C ASP A 12 -1.12 -13.56 -6.47
N PHE A 13 -0.33 -13.01 -5.54
CA PHE A 13 0.48 -11.80 -5.76
C PHE A 13 1.94 -12.09 -6.01
N LYS A 14 2.38 -13.35 -5.95
CA LYS A 14 3.80 -13.70 -6.09
C LYS A 14 4.39 -13.23 -7.42
N GLY A 15 3.65 -13.40 -8.52
CA GLY A 15 4.07 -12.92 -9.84
C GLY A 15 4.21 -11.39 -9.91
N SER A 16 3.31 -10.65 -9.26
CA SER A 16 3.39 -9.19 -9.17
C SER A 16 4.57 -8.73 -8.30
N CYS A 17 4.81 -9.43 -7.19
CA CYS A 17 5.97 -9.22 -6.33
C CYS A 17 7.27 -9.38 -7.12
N ASP A 18 7.40 -10.47 -7.87
CA ASP A 18 8.61 -10.72 -8.67
C ASP A 18 8.84 -9.64 -9.73
N ALA A 19 7.78 -9.17 -10.39
CA ALA A 19 7.86 -8.09 -11.37
C ALA A 19 8.29 -6.75 -10.72
N VAL A 20 7.70 -6.41 -9.58
CA VAL A 20 8.04 -5.20 -8.80
C VAL A 20 9.48 -5.25 -8.30
N VAL A 21 9.93 -6.38 -7.76
CA VAL A 21 11.31 -6.57 -7.28
C VAL A 21 12.31 -6.41 -8.42
N ARG A 22 12.07 -7.03 -9.59
CA ARG A 22 12.94 -6.86 -10.77
C ARG A 22 13.05 -5.40 -11.18
N TYR A 23 11.93 -4.67 -11.19
CA TYR A 23 11.95 -3.24 -11.52
C TYR A 23 12.71 -2.41 -10.47
N LEU A 24 12.47 -2.63 -9.17
CA LEU A 24 13.18 -1.95 -8.09
C LEU A 24 14.70 -2.22 -8.12
N GLN A 25 15.11 -3.45 -8.39
CA GLN A 25 16.53 -3.81 -8.53
C GLN A 25 17.18 -3.11 -9.73
N ALA A 26 16.47 -2.99 -10.86
CA ALA A 26 16.93 -2.21 -12.01
C ALA A 26 17.11 -0.72 -11.64
N GLU A 27 16.26 -0.20 -10.76
CA GLU A 27 16.34 1.14 -10.15
C GLU A 27 17.36 1.24 -8.98
N LYS A 28 18.20 0.21 -8.80
CA LYS A 28 19.28 0.12 -7.79
C LYS A 28 18.80 0.11 -6.33
N PHE A 29 17.61 -0.44 -6.08
CA PHE A 29 17.14 -0.73 -4.72
C PHE A 29 17.60 -2.14 -4.27
N SER A 30 18.01 -2.25 -3.02
CA SER A 30 18.05 -3.53 -2.30
C SER A 30 16.64 -3.87 -1.82
N CYS A 31 16.13 -5.03 -2.20
CA CYS A 31 14.73 -5.42 -1.93
C CYS A 31 14.67 -6.58 -0.94
N GLN A 32 13.76 -6.50 0.02
CA GLN A 32 13.36 -7.61 0.86
C GLN A 32 11.86 -7.86 0.68
N THR A 33 11.48 -9.12 0.49
CA THR A 33 10.10 -9.54 0.22
C THR A 33 9.50 -10.26 1.40
N PHE A 34 8.22 -10.08 1.63
CA PHE A 34 7.48 -10.74 2.70
C PHE A 34 6.16 -11.28 2.16
N ASP A 35 5.95 -12.59 2.30
CA ASP A 35 4.62 -13.18 2.12
C ASP A 35 3.81 -12.94 3.39
N VAL A 36 2.67 -12.26 3.26
CA VAL A 36 1.79 -11.92 4.38
C VAL A 36 0.59 -12.84 4.50
N GLY A 37 0.48 -13.84 3.63
CA GLY A 37 -0.67 -14.74 3.56
C GLY A 37 -1.93 -14.08 2.99
N ASP A 38 -2.90 -14.90 2.59
CA ASP A 38 -4.21 -14.45 2.12
C ASP A 38 -5.19 -14.39 3.31
N ALA A 39 -5.55 -13.18 3.75
CA ALA A 39 -6.49 -12.95 4.85
C ALA A 39 -7.85 -13.65 4.66
N ARG A 40 -8.21 -13.99 3.42
CA ARG A 40 -9.46 -14.69 3.11
C ARG A 40 -9.39 -16.19 3.42
N LYS A 41 -8.19 -16.75 3.47
CA LYS A 41 -7.95 -18.19 3.65
C LYS A 41 -7.38 -18.50 5.04
N ASP A 42 -6.47 -17.65 5.53
CA ASP A 42 -5.73 -17.89 6.77
C ASP A 42 -5.62 -16.60 7.61
N PRO A 43 -5.50 -16.72 8.96
CA PRO A 43 -5.15 -15.59 9.80
C PRO A 43 -3.80 -14.98 9.39
N GLN A 44 -3.77 -13.67 9.16
CA GLN A 44 -2.53 -12.97 8.81
C GLN A 44 -1.65 -12.75 10.05
N PRO A 45 -0.31 -12.76 9.89
CA PRO A 45 0.58 -12.39 10.98
C PRO A 45 0.34 -10.94 11.39
N TRP A 46 0.31 -10.72 12.70
CA TRP A 46 0.18 -9.38 13.27
C TRP A 46 1.37 -8.50 12.90
N ILE A 47 1.18 -7.18 12.88
CA ILE A 47 2.21 -6.24 12.45
C ILE A 47 3.53 -6.34 13.26
N ASP A 48 3.44 -6.71 14.54
CA ASP A 48 4.61 -6.91 15.42
C ASP A 48 5.34 -8.24 15.17
N ALA A 49 4.73 -9.17 14.42
CA ALA A 49 5.36 -10.44 14.03
C ALA A 49 6.25 -10.29 12.80
N TYR A 50 6.14 -9.17 12.07
CA TYR A 50 7.20 -8.78 11.14
C TYR A 50 8.36 -8.31 12.02
N PRO A 51 9.59 -8.80 11.79
CA PRO A 51 10.71 -8.38 12.60
C PRO A 51 10.68 -6.86 12.70
N ASN A 52 11.01 -6.29 13.88
CA ASN A 52 11.50 -4.93 13.93
C ASN A 52 12.76 -4.93 13.06
N LEU A 53 12.56 -4.78 11.75
CA LEU A 53 13.60 -4.77 10.75
C LEU A 53 14.37 -3.53 11.16
N MET A 54 15.50 -3.69 11.85
CA MET A 54 16.27 -2.58 12.45
C MET A 54 16.77 -1.56 11.40
N THR A 55 16.35 -1.75 10.16
CA THR A 55 16.75 -1.09 8.95
C THR A 55 15.52 -0.44 8.31
N ARG A 56 15.43 0.89 8.40
CA ARG A 56 14.40 1.68 7.69
C ARG A 56 14.55 1.57 6.17
N VAL A 57 13.46 1.68 5.43
CA VAL A 57 13.48 1.63 3.95
C VAL A 57 13.00 2.93 3.32
N ASP A 58 13.34 3.13 2.06
CA ASP A 58 12.91 4.30 1.27
C ASP A 58 11.52 4.09 0.68
N VAL A 59 11.20 2.83 0.35
CA VAL A 59 9.95 2.44 -0.30
C VAL A 59 9.36 1.23 0.40
N ILE A 60 8.08 1.30 0.74
CA ILE A 60 7.28 0.13 1.11
C ILE A 60 6.24 -0.09 0.03
N VAL A 61 6.13 -1.30 -0.49
CA VAL A 61 5.10 -1.70 -1.46
C VAL A 61 4.23 -2.78 -0.84
N CYS A 62 2.93 -2.58 -0.83
CA CYS A 62 1.94 -3.57 -0.39
C CYS A 62 1.14 -4.06 -1.61
N LEU A 63 1.28 -5.34 -1.94
CA LEU A 63 0.60 -6.04 -3.03
C LEU A 63 -0.40 -7.05 -2.44
N ALA A 64 -1.68 -6.71 -2.38
CA ALA A 64 -2.62 -7.54 -1.63
C ALA A 64 -4.02 -7.56 -2.21
N HIS A 65 -4.82 -8.51 -1.73
CA HIS A 65 -6.27 -8.35 -1.82
C HIS A 65 -6.67 -7.08 -1.06
N GLY A 66 -7.71 -6.40 -1.52
CA GLY A 66 -8.25 -5.21 -0.87
C GLY A 66 -9.67 -5.46 -0.37
N GLY A 67 -10.02 -4.84 0.75
CA GLY A 67 -11.40 -4.60 1.16
C GLY A 67 -11.91 -3.24 0.65
N TRP A 68 -13.09 -2.85 1.10
CA TRP A 68 -13.79 -1.61 0.72
C TRP A 68 -12.95 -0.34 0.84
N ASP A 69 -12.06 -0.31 1.84
CA ASP A 69 -11.31 0.88 2.19
C ASP A 69 -9.80 0.63 2.16
N GLY A 70 -9.22 -0.35 1.43
CA GLY A 70 -7.75 -0.55 1.44
C GLY A 70 -7.23 -1.99 1.62
N PRO A 71 -5.91 -2.17 1.87
CA PRO A 71 -5.25 -3.46 1.71
C PRO A 71 -5.53 -4.41 2.89
N LEU A 72 -5.75 -5.69 2.60
CA LEU A 72 -5.81 -6.77 3.58
C LEU A 72 -4.38 -7.24 3.88
N VAL A 73 -3.66 -6.44 4.65
CA VAL A 73 -2.27 -6.68 5.07
C VAL A 73 -2.10 -6.31 6.55
N PHE A 74 -1.14 -6.95 7.24
CA PHE A 74 -0.75 -6.66 8.63
C PHE A 74 -1.72 -7.08 9.75
N GLY A 75 -2.50 -8.12 9.52
CA GLY A 75 -3.42 -8.68 10.53
C GLY A 75 -4.87 -8.30 10.26
N GLY A 76 -5.77 -9.10 10.81
CA GLY A 76 -7.21 -9.04 10.55
C GLY A 76 -7.90 -10.28 11.09
N ALA A 77 -9.16 -10.16 11.54
CA ALA A 77 -9.94 -11.35 11.89
C ALA A 77 -10.31 -12.12 10.61
N PRO A 78 -10.20 -13.46 10.56
CA PRO A 78 -10.63 -14.22 9.39
C PRO A 78 -12.12 -13.96 9.09
N LEU A 79 -12.48 -13.93 7.80
CA LEU A 79 -13.83 -13.65 7.27
C LEU A 79 -14.96 -14.52 7.89
N GLN A 80 -14.61 -15.60 8.58
CA GLN A 80 -15.54 -16.48 9.27
C GLN A 80 -16.23 -15.81 10.48
N ALA A 81 -15.67 -14.72 11.01
CA ALA A 81 -16.37 -13.83 11.93
C ALA A 81 -17.30 -12.91 11.13
N ARG A 82 -18.53 -13.37 10.86
CA ARG A 82 -19.51 -12.79 9.91
C ARG A 82 -19.84 -11.29 10.02
N ASN A 83 -19.29 -10.56 11.00
CA ASN A 83 -19.58 -9.14 11.26
C ASN A 83 -18.34 -8.24 11.40
N LEU A 84 -17.12 -8.74 11.17
CA LEU A 84 -15.89 -7.91 11.28
C LEU A 84 -15.11 -7.96 9.97
N SER A 85 -14.82 -6.77 9.41
CA SER A 85 -13.93 -6.67 8.26
C SER A 85 -12.54 -7.23 8.63
N PRO A 86 -11.93 -8.12 7.82
CA PRO A 86 -10.55 -8.57 8.01
C PRO A 86 -9.53 -7.46 7.78
N GLN A 87 -9.97 -6.28 7.37
CA GLN A 87 -9.11 -5.14 7.12
C GLN A 87 -8.80 -4.40 8.43
N ILE A 88 -7.75 -3.58 8.45
CA ILE A 88 -7.52 -2.56 9.48
C ILE A 88 -7.68 -1.18 8.83
N ALA A 89 -8.58 -0.33 9.34
CA ALA A 89 -8.61 1.10 9.02
C ALA A 89 -9.12 1.95 10.18
N ARG A 90 -9.02 3.27 10.00
CA ARG A 90 -9.38 4.29 10.99
C ARG A 90 -10.82 4.18 11.49
N GLY A 91 -11.77 3.93 10.59
CA GLY A 91 -13.21 3.95 10.89
C GLY A 91 -13.76 2.75 11.66
N TYR A 92 -13.15 1.57 11.54
CA TYR A 92 -13.70 0.32 12.09
C TYR A 92 -12.71 -0.52 12.92
N SER A 93 -11.40 -0.24 12.85
CA SER A 93 -10.35 -0.93 13.62
C SER A 93 -9.51 0.05 14.44
N ASN A 94 -10.17 0.98 15.13
CA ASN A 94 -9.57 2.11 15.84
C ASN A 94 -8.46 1.74 16.85
N MET A 95 -8.48 0.55 17.46
CA MET A 95 -7.42 0.10 18.36
C MET A 95 -6.17 -0.42 17.61
N ALA A 96 -6.36 -0.98 16.43
CA ALA A 96 -5.30 -1.55 15.59
C ALA A 96 -4.65 -0.50 14.67
N TRP A 97 -5.43 0.49 14.22
CA TRP A 97 -4.98 1.51 13.28
C TRP A 97 -3.76 2.33 13.74
N PRO A 98 -3.68 2.80 15.01
CA PRO A 98 -2.49 3.51 15.49
C PRO A 98 -1.20 2.68 15.40
N ALA A 99 -1.28 1.37 15.59
CA ALA A 99 -0.14 0.47 15.46
C ALA A 99 0.33 0.37 14.01
N VAL A 100 -0.60 0.25 13.05
CA VAL A 100 -0.31 0.29 11.61
C VAL A 100 0.38 1.60 11.24
N CYS A 101 -0.17 2.74 11.66
CA CYS A 101 0.42 4.05 11.39
C CYS A 101 1.83 4.18 11.98
N ALA A 102 2.01 3.75 13.23
CA ALA A 102 3.30 3.79 13.90
C ALA A 102 4.34 2.91 13.18
N TRP A 103 3.95 1.71 12.75
CA TRP A 103 4.85 0.80 12.03
C TRP A 103 5.33 1.41 10.70
N PHE A 104 4.42 1.91 9.86
CA PHE A 104 4.80 2.54 8.59
C PHE A 104 5.73 3.75 8.81
N ARG A 105 5.41 4.60 9.78
CA ARG A 105 6.23 5.76 10.15
C ARG A 105 7.62 5.36 10.66
N ASN A 106 7.70 4.29 11.45
CA ASN A 106 8.95 3.81 12.02
C ASN A 106 9.81 3.07 11.00
N MET A 107 9.17 2.41 10.02
CA MET A 107 9.86 1.63 9.01
C MET A 107 10.31 2.44 7.80
N LEU A 108 9.62 3.53 7.47
CA LEU A 108 10.07 4.44 6.41
C LEU A 108 11.16 5.40 6.90
N THR A 109 12.10 5.69 6.01
CA THR A 109 13.03 6.81 6.16
C THR A 109 12.26 8.14 6.09
N ALA A 110 12.88 9.21 6.60
CA ALA A 110 12.33 10.54 6.44
C ALA A 110 12.23 10.87 4.93
N GLY A 111 11.02 11.18 4.47
CA GLY A 111 10.73 11.42 3.06
C GLY A 111 10.51 10.15 2.23
N GLY A 112 10.52 8.95 2.82
CA GLY A 112 10.15 7.71 2.13
C GLY A 112 8.68 7.68 1.67
N VAL A 113 8.34 6.68 0.87
CA VAL A 113 7.00 6.53 0.26
C VAL A 113 6.42 5.13 0.48
N ALA A 114 5.15 5.07 0.89
CA ALA A 114 4.36 3.84 0.89
C ALA A 114 3.51 3.75 -0.39
N VAL A 115 3.53 2.59 -1.04
CA VAL A 115 2.79 2.30 -2.27
C VAL A 115 1.81 1.18 -1.99
N ILE A 116 0.52 1.49 -2.10
CA ILE A 116 -0.59 0.59 -1.76
C ILE A 116 -1.25 0.16 -3.06
N HIS A 117 -1.07 -1.11 -3.42
CA HIS A 117 -1.65 -1.71 -4.62
C HIS A 117 -2.50 -2.91 -4.22
N ALA A 118 -3.78 -2.66 -3.97
CA ALA A 118 -4.74 -3.69 -3.66
C ALA A 118 -5.89 -3.78 -4.69
N CYS A 119 -6.43 -4.97 -4.82
CA CYS A 119 -7.29 -5.34 -5.96
C CYS A 119 -8.70 -4.78 -5.90
N HIS A 120 -9.04 -4.28 -4.71
CA HIS A 120 -10.17 -3.39 -4.48
C HIS A 120 -9.75 -2.16 -3.66
N SER A 121 -8.44 -1.87 -3.52
CA SER A 121 -8.05 -0.64 -2.81
C SER A 121 -8.40 0.56 -3.65
N ALA A 122 -9.09 1.51 -3.01
CA ALA A 122 -9.59 2.76 -3.56
C ALA A 122 -10.74 2.59 -4.56
N GLY A 123 -11.87 2.12 -4.06
CA GLY A 123 -13.13 2.15 -4.80
C GLY A 123 -13.20 1.06 -5.86
N SER A 124 -14.11 0.10 -5.67
CA SER A 124 -14.70 -0.52 -6.85
C SER A 124 -15.67 0.52 -7.43
N ASN A 125 -15.69 0.71 -8.76
CA ASN A 125 -16.54 1.69 -9.46
C ASN A 125 -18.04 1.64 -9.06
N GLN A 126 -18.52 0.53 -8.50
CA GLN A 126 -19.90 0.41 -8.02
C GLN A 126 -20.14 1.17 -6.70
N TYR A 127 -19.10 1.40 -5.91
CA TYR A 127 -19.16 1.96 -4.55
C TYR A 127 -18.51 3.34 -4.42
N GLU A 128 -17.89 3.86 -5.48
CA GLU A 128 -17.56 5.29 -5.65
C GLU A 128 -18.81 6.16 -5.94
N THR A 129 -19.99 5.55 -5.91
CA THR A 129 -21.27 6.25 -5.95
C THR A 129 -21.58 6.84 -4.57
N ALA A 130 -22.32 7.95 -4.52
CA ALA A 130 -22.62 8.74 -3.31
C ALA A 130 -23.29 7.98 -2.12
N GLN A 131 -23.50 6.67 -2.23
CA GLN A 131 -24.04 5.81 -1.18
C GLN A 131 -23.02 5.38 -0.11
N TYR A 132 -21.71 5.37 -0.40
CA TYR A 132 -20.69 4.84 0.53
C TYR A 132 -19.45 5.75 0.60
N ASP A 133 -19.56 6.83 1.39
CA ASP A 133 -18.66 8.00 1.47
C ASP A 133 -17.24 7.75 2.06
N HIS A 134 -16.75 6.50 2.03
CA HIS A 134 -15.59 6.06 2.83
C HIS A 134 -14.42 5.43 2.04
N ALA A 135 -14.66 4.95 0.81
CA ALA A 135 -13.72 4.14 0.03
C ALA A 135 -12.40 4.84 -0.34
N ASP A 136 -12.39 6.17 -0.34
CA ASP A 136 -11.28 7.01 -0.80
C ASP A 136 -10.21 7.27 0.27
N ARG A 137 -10.46 6.89 1.53
CA ARG A 137 -9.77 7.53 2.64
C ARG A 137 -8.54 6.81 3.13
N TRP A 138 -8.36 5.50 2.98
CA TRP A 138 -7.27 4.81 3.70
C TRP A 138 -5.86 5.27 3.34
N VAL A 139 -5.59 5.48 2.05
CA VAL A 139 -4.29 6.00 1.60
C VAL A 139 -4.10 7.42 2.16
N GLN A 140 -5.16 8.24 2.13
CA GLN A 140 -5.14 9.58 2.71
C GLN A 140 -4.96 9.56 4.24
N GLU A 141 -5.76 8.78 4.96
CA GLU A 141 -5.76 8.61 6.41
C GLU A 141 -4.42 8.07 6.89
N LEU A 142 -3.81 7.11 6.17
CA LEU A 142 -2.46 6.67 6.48
C LEU A 142 -1.48 7.83 6.33
N SER A 143 -1.60 8.64 5.27
CA SER A 143 -0.77 9.82 5.08
C SER A 143 -0.96 10.87 6.19
N GLU A 144 -2.19 11.06 6.66
CA GLU A 144 -2.57 11.96 7.76
C GLU A 144 -1.97 11.51 9.09
N ASP A 145 -2.29 10.28 9.50
CA ASP A 145 -2.04 9.76 10.84
C ASP A 145 -0.61 9.25 11.00
N ALA A 146 -0.03 8.65 9.96
CA ALA A 146 1.37 8.21 9.97
C ALA A 146 2.34 9.33 9.55
N ARG A 147 1.86 10.45 8.99
CA ARG A 147 2.67 11.59 8.51
C ARG A 147 3.73 11.17 7.50
N ILE A 148 3.32 10.39 6.51
CA ILE A 148 4.19 9.88 5.43
C ILE A 148 3.60 10.17 4.04
N THR A 149 4.44 10.09 3.01
CA THR A 149 3.95 10.10 1.63
C THR A 149 3.35 8.74 1.31
N THR A 150 2.14 8.72 0.76
CA THR A 150 1.45 7.49 0.37
C THR A 150 0.93 7.61 -1.05
N VAL A 151 0.93 6.49 -1.78
CA VAL A 151 0.36 6.38 -3.12
C VAL A 151 -0.55 5.18 -3.20
N GLY A 152 -1.70 5.34 -3.84
CA GLY A 152 -2.62 4.25 -4.15
C GLY A 152 -3.28 4.44 -5.51
N VAL A 153 -3.78 3.34 -6.08
CA VAL A 153 -4.60 3.37 -7.31
C VAL A 153 -5.96 4.03 -7.03
N GLU A 154 -6.71 4.39 -8.07
CA GLU A 154 -8.15 4.73 -8.03
C GLU A 154 -8.89 3.73 -8.91
N GLY A 155 -9.96 3.12 -8.42
CA GLY A 155 -10.76 2.14 -9.14
C GLY A 155 -10.30 0.68 -8.97
N THR A 156 -11.08 -0.24 -9.54
CA THR A 156 -10.79 -1.68 -9.52
C THR A 156 -9.50 -2.01 -10.28
N THR A 157 -8.45 -2.45 -9.58
CA THR A 157 -7.36 -3.19 -10.23
C THR A 157 -7.76 -4.67 -10.26
N SER A 158 -7.86 -5.27 -11.45
CA SER A 158 -7.94 -6.73 -11.52
C SER A 158 -6.67 -7.31 -10.88
N SER A 159 -6.82 -7.92 -9.70
CA SER A 159 -5.75 -8.65 -9.00
C SER A 159 -5.01 -9.57 -9.95
N GLY A 160 -3.69 -9.40 -10.03
CA GLY A 160 -2.80 -10.39 -10.66
C GLY A 160 -1.96 -9.88 -11.83
N ILE A 161 -2.18 -8.65 -12.31
CA ILE A 161 -1.37 -8.15 -13.43
C ILE A 161 -0.14 -7.42 -12.90
N GLY A 162 0.99 -8.13 -12.81
CA GLY A 162 2.29 -7.54 -12.43
C GLY A 162 2.67 -6.32 -13.27
N SER A 163 2.13 -6.15 -14.48
CA SER A 163 2.33 -4.94 -15.29
C SER A 163 1.68 -3.69 -14.68
N GLN A 164 0.53 -3.80 -14.02
CA GLN A 164 -0.13 -2.68 -13.33
C GLN A 164 0.68 -2.25 -12.10
N SER A 165 1.15 -3.21 -11.30
CA SER A 165 1.97 -2.91 -10.12
C SER A 165 3.30 -2.24 -10.49
N VAL A 166 3.94 -2.69 -11.57
CA VAL A 166 5.15 -2.04 -12.10
C VAL A 166 4.85 -0.65 -12.66
N ALA A 167 3.74 -0.48 -13.36
CA ALA A 167 3.38 0.82 -13.93
C ALA A 167 3.03 1.86 -12.86
N LEU A 168 2.35 1.44 -11.78
CA LEU A 168 2.16 2.27 -10.59
C LEU A 168 3.52 2.67 -10.00
N LEU A 169 4.44 1.71 -9.86
CA LEU A 169 5.75 2.02 -9.28
C LEU A 169 6.59 2.95 -10.16
N LYS A 170 6.49 2.83 -11.49
CA LYS A 170 7.08 3.82 -12.43
C LYS A 170 6.50 5.21 -12.22
N HIS A 171 5.18 5.33 -12.05
CA HIS A 171 4.53 6.60 -11.72
C HIS A 171 5.06 7.15 -10.39
N VAL A 172 5.06 6.33 -9.32
CA VAL A 172 5.53 6.72 -8.00
C VAL A 172 6.98 7.22 -8.06
N LEU A 173 7.88 6.45 -8.65
CA LEU A 173 9.31 6.74 -8.60
C LEU A 173 9.73 7.83 -9.59
N ARG A 174 9.15 7.84 -10.80
CA ARG A 174 9.61 8.67 -11.92
C ARG A 174 8.61 9.74 -12.38
N GLY A 175 7.36 9.69 -11.94
CA GLY A 175 6.33 10.64 -12.34
C GLY A 175 5.74 10.37 -13.73
N THR A 176 5.88 9.14 -14.26
CA THR A 176 5.27 8.75 -15.54
C THR A 176 3.76 8.71 -15.43
N SER A 177 3.01 8.91 -16.51
CA SER A 177 1.55 8.73 -16.49
C SER A 177 1.19 7.29 -16.08
N PRO A 178 0.36 7.09 -15.05
CA PRO A 178 -0.06 5.75 -14.67
C PRO A 178 -1.13 5.24 -15.65
N PRO A 179 -1.23 3.91 -15.88
CA PRO A 179 -2.24 3.32 -16.75
C PRO A 179 -3.64 3.35 -16.13
N GLN A 180 -3.74 3.66 -14.85
CA GLN A 180 -4.96 3.80 -14.07
C GLN A 180 -4.85 5.05 -13.22
N ALA A 181 -5.98 5.70 -12.92
CA ALA A 181 -5.98 6.83 -12.03
C ALA A 181 -5.32 6.46 -10.68
N THR A 182 -4.57 7.39 -10.12
CA THR A 182 -3.67 7.15 -8.97
C THR A 182 -3.68 8.40 -8.10
N ARG A 183 -3.70 8.21 -6.79
CA ARG A 183 -3.65 9.29 -5.81
C ARG A 183 -2.32 9.28 -5.09
N VAL A 184 -1.74 10.47 -4.98
CA VAL A 184 -0.58 10.72 -4.16
C VAL A 184 -0.97 11.70 -3.06
N TYR A 185 -0.64 11.34 -1.82
CA TYR A 185 -0.85 12.19 -0.65
C TYR A 185 0.50 12.45 0.03
N LEU A 186 0.74 13.72 0.36
CA LEU A 186 1.89 14.17 1.14
C LEU A 186 1.62 14.04 2.63
N PRO A 187 2.68 13.94 3.48
CA PRO A 187 2.53 13.89 4.93
C PRO A 187 1.49 14.87 5.47
N GLY A 188 0.46 14.36 6.15
CA GLY A 188 -0.69 15.15 6.59
C GLY A 188 -1.91 15.10 5.68
N GLY A 189 -1.94 14.24 4.66
CA GLY A 189 -3.15 13.95 3.88
C GLY A 189 -3.42 14.88 2.71
N GLN A 190 -2.49 15.76 2.35
CA GLN A 190 -2.72 16.68 1.23
C GLN A 190 -2.59 15.94 -0.11
N ARG A 191 -3.67 15.91 -0.90
CA ARG A 191 -3.65 15.34 -2.25
C ARG A 191 -2.79 16.18 -3.20
N VAL A 192 -1.93 15.51 -3.96
CA VAL A 192 -1.09 16.13 -4.99
C VAL A 192 -1.81 16.11 -6.34
N ALA A 193 -2.06 17.29 -6.90
CA ALA A 193 -2.71 17.41 -8.21
C ALA A 193 -1.82 16.92 -9.38
N ARG A 194 -0.50 17.10 -9.29
CA ARG A 194 0.47 16.68 -10.30
C ARG A 194 1.72 16.10 -9.64
N TRP A 195 1.85 14.78 -9.71
CA TRP A 195 3.01 14.08 -9.16
C TRP A 195 4.16 14.04 -10.15
N SER A 196 5.35 14.51 -9.73
CA SER A 196 6.55 14.53 -10.59
C SER A 196 7.49 13.35 -10.37
N GLY A 197 7.14 12.38 -9.53
CA GLY A 197 8.03 11.27 -9.17
C GLY A 197 8.85 11.53 -7.91
N TRP A 198 8.93 10.52 -7.05
CA TRP A 198 9.66 10.55 -5.78
C TRP A 198 11.15 10.84 -5.98
N LEU A 199 11.77 10.19 -6.97
CA LEU A 199 13.19 10.35 -7.29
C LEU A 199 13.55 11.74 -7.83
N ASN A 200 12.54 12.57 -8.12
CA ASN A 200 12.70 13.93 -8.65
C ASN A 200 12.48 15.01 -7.58
N GLN A 201 12.12 14.66 -6.34
CA GLN A 201 11.73 15.62 -5.28
C GLN A 201 12.87 16.46 -4.69
N GLY A 202 14.11 16.34 -5.17
CA GLY A 202 15.26 17.16 -4.75
C GLY A 202 16.03 17.78 -5.92
N LYS A 203 15.45 17.82 -7.12
CA LYS A 203 16.07 18.38 -8.35
C LYS A 203 15.43 19.70 -8.79
N ARG A 204 14.87 20.46 -7.84
CA ARG A 204 14.33 21.80 -8.08
C ARG A 204 15.17 22.81 -7.32
#